data_AF-A0A371WY93-F1
#
_entry.id   AF-A0A371WY93-F1
#
_cell.length_a   1.000
_cell.length_b   1.000
_cell.length_c   1.000
_cell.angle_alpha   90.00
_cell.angle_beta   90.00
_cell.angle_gamma   90.00
#
_symmetry.space_group_name_H-M   'P 1'
#
loop_
_entity.id
_entity.type
_entity.pdbx_description
1 polymer ?
#
loop_
_entity_poly.entity_id
_entity_poly.type
_entity_poly.pdbx_seq_one_letter_code
_entity_poly.pdbx_strand_id
1 'polypeptide(L)'
;AQVLEGPLANVEAAFERIQQDDRHGDVSLLALDPIETRSFPNWAMGFVGTSDRDAERFAAVGTSSGFDPARLSGDQIHTLLRDLTIEEEAA
;
A
#
# COMPACT_ATOMS: atom_id res chain seq x y z
N ALA A 1 -1.31 1.84 -4.51
CA ALA A 1 -0.36 2.07 -3.41
C ALA A 1 0.33 0.76 -3.07
N GLN A 2 1.46 0.79 -2.36
CA GLN A 2 2.22 -0.40 -1.97
C GLN A 2 2.56 -0.32 -0.47
N VAL A 3 2.53 -1.47 0.23
CA VAL A 3 2.96 -1.62 1.63
C VAL A 3 4.12 -2.61 1.65
N LEU A 4 5.16 -2.30 2.43
CA LEU A 4 6.34 -3.15 2.60
C LEU A 4 6.49 -3.48 4.09
N GLU A 5 6.64 -4.76 4.42
CA GLU A 5 6.79 -5.23 5.80
C GLU A 5 8.06 -6.06 5.96
N GLY A 6 8.79 -5.84 7.05
CA GLY A 6 9.99 -6.60 7.35
C GLY A 6 11.00 -5.84 8.20
N PRO A 7 12.23 -6.37 8.34
CA PRO A 7 13.32 -5.65 8.97
C PRO A 7 13.56 -4.29 8.29
N LEU A 8 13.75 -3.22 9.08
CA LEU A 8 13.85 -1.84 8.59
C LEU A 8 14.87 -1.70 7.44
N ALA A 9 16.09 -2.23 7.61
CA ALA A 9 17.13 -2.17 6.58
C ALA A 9 16.71 -2.81 5.24
N ASN A 10 15.90 -3.87 5.28
CA ASN A 10 15.42 -4.52 4.07
C ASN A 10 14.29 -3.72 3.41
N VAL A 11 13.42 -3.11 4.21
CA VAL A 11 12.34 -2.22 3.73
C VAL A 11 12.94 -0.98 3.09
N GLU A 12 13.92 -0.34 3.73
CA GLU A 12 14.63 0.83 3.22
C GLU A 12 15.32 0.52 1.89
N ALA A 13 16.12 -0.54 1.82
CA ALA A 13 16.79 -0.94 0.59
C ALA A 13 15.80 -1.28 -0.55
N ALA A 14 14.68 -1.91 -0.23
CA ALA A 14 13.64 -2.18 -1.22
C ALA A 14 12.97 -0.89 -1.70
N PHE A 15 12.67 0.04 -0.79
CA PHE A 15 12.05 1.33 -1.10
C PHE A 15 12.98 2.21 -1.94
N GLU A 16 14.27 2.28 -1.62
CA GLU A 16 15.28 3.00 -2.42
C GLU A 16 15.35 2.48 -3.86
N ARG A 17 15.38 1.15 -4.03
CA ARG A 17 15.36 0.54 -5.37
C ARG A 17 14.07 0.83 -6.12
N ILE A 18 12.93 0.83 -5.42
CA ILE A 18 11.63 1.14 -6.02
C ILE A 18 11.60 2.61 -6.49
N GLN A 19 12.06 3.55 -5.65
CA GLN A 19 12.09 4.98 -6.00
C GLN A 19 12.89 5.32 -7.27
N GLN A 20 13.86 4.49 -7.64
CA GLN A 20 14.70 4.68 -8.84
C GLN A 20 14.11 4.02 -10.10
N ASP A 21 12.91 3.43 -10.02
CA ASP A 21 12.34 2.67 -11.12
C ASP A 21 11.55 3.55 -12.10
N ASP A 22 12.03 3.66 -13.33
CA ASP A 22 11.46 4.53 -14.38
C ASP A 22 10.01 4.19 -14.79
N ARG A 23 9.44 3.07 -14.32
CA ARG A 23 8.03 2.72 -14.57
C ARG A 23 7.05 3.59 -13.81
N HIS A 24 7.52 4.38 -12.84
CA HIS A 24 6.69 5.31 -12.07
C HIS A 24 7.45 6.59 -11.71
N GLY A 25 6.72 7.58 -11.17
CA GLY A 25 7.26 8.84 -10.70
C GLY A 25 6.49 9.36 -9.49
N ASP A 26 6.91 10.50 -8.94
CA ASP A 26 6.24 11.19 -7.82
C ASP A 26 6.01 10.31 -6.57
N VAL A 27 7.00 9.49 -6.23
CA VAL A 27 6.93 8.58 -5.06
C VAL A 27 6.84 9.39 -3.77
N SER A 28 5.85 9.06 -2.94
CA SER A 28 5.62 9.67 -1.63
C SER A 28 5.54 8.60 -0.54
N LEU A 29 6.26 8.81 0.56
CA LEU A 29 6.15 7.97 1.76
C LEU A 29 4.92 8.41 2.58
N LEU A 30 3.93 7.53 2.74
CA LEU A 30 2.70 7.85 3.48
C LEU A 30 2.79 7.53 4.98
N ALA A 31 3.51 6.47 5.34
CA ALA A 31 3.73 6.03 6.72
C ALA A 31 4.98 5.14 6.80
N LEU A 32 5.66 5.16 7.95
CA LEU A 32 6.80 4.29 8.28
C LEU A 32 6.83 4.13 9.80
N ASP A 33 6.39 2.96 10.27
CA ASP A 33 6.19 2.71 11.68
C ASP A 33 6.64 1.30 12.06
N PRO A 34 7.18 1.09 13.28
CA PRO A 34 7.41 -0.24 13.80
C PRO A 34 6.06 -0.95 14.02
N ILE A 35 5.98 -2.21 13.62
CA ILE A 35 4.78 -3.05 13.77
C ILE A 35 5.10 -4.28 14.62
N GLU A 36 4.14 -4.72 15.45
CA GLU A 36 4.29 -5.92 16.28
C GLU A 36 4.05 -7.21 15.47
N THR A 37 3.16 -7.16 14.50
CA THR A 37 2.77 -8.30 13.66
C THR A 37 2.59 -7.86 12.20
N ARG A 38 2.82 -8.78 11.26
CA ARG A 38 2.59 -8.54 9.83
C ARG A 38 1.10 -8.52 9.54
N SER A 39 0.67 -7.52 8.78
CA SER A 39 -0.70 -7.44 8.26
C SER A 39 -0.88 -8.30 7.00
N PHE A 40 0.21 -8.61 6.28
CA PHE A 40 0.18 -9.39 5.03
C PHE A 40 1.09 -10.64 5.11
N PRO A 41 0.90 -11.55 6.09
CA PRO A 41 1.84 -12.63 6.36
C PRO A 41 1.88 -13.73 5.28
N ASN A 42 0.80 -13.89 4.50
CA ASN A 42 0.64 -14.97 3.54
C ASN A 42 1.27 -14.67 2.17
N TRP A 43 1.67 -13.42 1.93
CA TRP A 43 2.13 -12.95 0.62
C TRP A 43 3.54 -12.39 0.71
N ALA A 44 4.42 -12.86 -0.19
CA ALA A 44 5.69 -12.16 -0.42
C ALA A 44 5.46 -10.80 -1.12
N MET A 45 4.49 -10.75 -2.03
CA MET A 45 3.96 -9.53 -2.64
C MET A 45 2.59 -9.85 -3.24
N GLY A 46 1.51 -9.31 -2.67
CA GLY A 46 0.14 -9.47 -3.18
C GLY A 46 -0.25 -8.31 -4.08
N PHE A 47 -1.05 -8.59 -5.12
CA PHE A 47 -1.68 -7.57 -5.95
C PHE A 47 -3.18 -7.71 -5.86
N VAL A 48 -3.84 -6.73 -5.26
CA VAL A 48 -5.28 -6.75 -4.95
C VAL A 48 -5.95 -5.50 -5.50
N GLY A 49 -7.28 -5.54 -5.60
CA GLY A 49 -8.08 -4.42 -6.06
C GLY A 49 -8.20 -4.30 -7.59
N THR A 50 -8.15 -5.43 -8.29
CA THR A 50 -8.27 -5.48 -9.76
C THR A 50 -9.71 -5.48 -10.26
N SER A 51 -10.69 -5.70 -9.38
CA SER A 51 -12.11 -5.61 -9.74
C SER A 51 -12.57 -4.16 -9.83
N ASP A 52 -13.59 -3.87 -10.66
CA ASP A 52 -14.16 -2.52 -10.77
C ASP A 52 -14.63 -1.98 -9.42
N ARG A 53 -15.24 -2.85 -8.60
CA ARG A 53 -15.72 -2.51 -7.24
C ARG A 53 -14.58 -2.06 -6.32
N ASP A 54 -13.44 -2.73 -6.40
CA ASP A 54 -12.31 -2.41 -5.51
C ASP A 54 -11.53 -1.19 -6.02
N ALA A 55 -11.46 -1.03 -7.35
CA ALA A 55 -10.94 0.18 -7.97
C ALA A 55 -11.76 1.41 -7.55
N GLU A 56 -13.09 1.31 -7.46
CA GLU A 56 -13.97 2.37 -6.94
C GLU A 56 -13.67 2.70 -5.47
N ARG A 57 -13.48 1.68 -4.62
CA ARG A 57 -13.09 1.88 -3.21
C ARG A 57 -11.76 2.63 -3.10
N PHE A 58 -10.79 2.27 -3.93
CA PHE A 58 -9.50 2.95 -3.97
C PHE A 58 -9.63 4.39 -4.48
N ALA A 59 -10.41 4.61 -5.54
CA ALA A 59 -10.68 5.93 -6.09
C ALA A 59 -11.37 6.86 -5.09
N ALA A 60 -12.22 6.34 -4.21
CA ALA A 60 -12.85 7.12 -3.14
C ALA A 60 -11.82 7.72 -2.16
N VAL A 61 -10.74 6.98 -1.85
CA VAL A 61 -9.64 7.47 -1.00
C VAL A 61 -8.81 8.55 -1.72
N GLY A 62 -8.55 8.36 -3.02
CA GLY A 62 -7.90 9.38 -3.85
C GLY A 62 -8.74 10.66 -3.97
N THR A 63 -10.04 10.51 -4.17
CA THR A 63 -10.96 11.65 -4.32
C THR A 63 -11.09 12.46 -3.03
N SER A 64 -11.16 11.80 -1.87
CA SER A 64 -11.29 12.50 -0.57
C SER A 64 -10.04 13.29 -0.17
N SER A 65 -8.86 12.85 -0.62
CA SER A 65 -7.60 13.56 -0.44
C SER A 65 -7.33 14.62 -1.53
N GLY A 66 -8.12 14.63 -2.61
CA GLY A 66 -7.86 15.44 -3.79
C GLY A 66 -6.63 14.97 -4.57
N PHE A 67 -6.26 13.69 -4.45
CA PHE A 67 -5.04 13.10 -4.99
C PHE A 67 -3.74 13.77 -4.52
N ASP A 68 -3.80 14.50 -3.41
CA ASP A 68 -2.64 15.10 -2.77
C ASP A 68 -1.99 14.07 -1.82
N PRO A 69 -0.75 13.60 -2.08
CA PRO A 69 -0.08 12.64 -1.22
C PRO A 69 0.09 13.12 0.23
N ALA A 70 0.22 14.43 0.45
CA ALA A 70 0.34 14.99 1.80
C ALA A 70 -0.98 14.90 2.59
N ARG A 71 -2.10 14.67 1.90
CA ARG A 71 -3.44 14.53 2.48
C ARG A 71 -3.93 13.07 2.48
N LEU A 72 -3.19 12.16 1.86
CA LEU A 72 -3.46 10.73 1.92
C LEU A 72 -3.05 10.19 3.29
N SER A 73 -3.99 9.55 3.98
CA SER A 73 -3.71 8.86 5.24
C SER A 73 -3.12 7.48 4.95
N GLY A 74 -1.88 7.24 5.42
CA GLY A 74 -1.24 5.93 5.38
C GLY A 74 -2.11 4.85 6.02
N ASP A 75 -2.73 5.14 7.17
CA ASP A 75 -3.63 4.22 7.89
C ASP A 75 -4.87 3.85 7.09
N GLN A 76 -5.49 4.80 6.39
CA GLN A 76 -6.66 4.54 5.55
C GLN A 76 -6.31 3.63 4.38
N ILE A 77 -5.19 3.90 3.70
CA ILE A 77 -4.69 3.07 2.59
C ILE A 77 -4.31 1.68 3.09
N HIS A 78 -3.62 1.59 4.23
CA HIS A 78 -3.26 0.32 4.86
C HIS A 78 -4.49 -0.51 5.19
N THR A 79 -5.51 0.10 5.81
CA THR A 79 -6.78 -0.56 6.15
C THR A 79 -7.48 -1.08 4.90
N LEU A 80 -7.58 -0.26 3.84
CA LEU A 80 -8.18 -0.66 2.58
C LEU A 80 -7.44 -1.87 1.96
N LEU A 81 -6.11 -1.82 1.86
CA LEU A 81 -5.32 -2.90 1.26
C LEU A 81 -5.43 -4.20 2.07
N ARG A 82 -5.45 -4.11 3.41
CA ARG A 82 -5.65 -5.24 4.29
C ARG A 82 -7.03 -5.89 4.07
N ASP A 83 -8.09 -5.09 4.02
CA ASP A 83 -9.44 -5.59 3.80
C ASP A 83 -9.56 -6.29 2.44
N LEU A 84 -9.01 -5.69 1.37
CA LEU A 84 -8.97 -6.30 0.04
C LEU A 84 -8.17 -7.61 0.02
N THR A 85 -7.07 -7.69 0.77
CA THR A 85 -6.28 -8.93 0.84
C THR A 85 -7.03 -10.04 1.56
N ILE A 86 -7.74 -9.72 2.65
CA ILE A 86 -8.58 -10.71 3.36
C ILE A 86 -9.70 -11.23 2.46
N GLU A 87 -10.34 -10.35 1.68
CA GLU A 87 -11.36 -10.73 0.72
C GLU A 87 -10.80 -11.66 -0.36
N GLU A 88 -9.61 -11.36 -0.90
CA GLU A 88 -8.92 -12.19 -1.90
C GLU A 88 -8.51 -13.57 -1.34
N GLU A 89 -8.04 -13.63 -0.10
CA GLU A 89 -7.69 -14.91 0.56
C GLU A 89 -8.90 -15.80 0.86
N ALA A 90 -10.10 -15.21 0.93
CA ALA A 90 -11.34 -15.92 1.18
C ALA A 90 -12.05 -16.43 -0.09
N ALA A 91 -11.61 -15.98 -1.27
CA ALA A 91 -12.17 -16.35 -2.57
C ALA A 91 -11.61 -17.68 -3.10
#